data_AF-A0A953WTV2-F1
#
_entry.id   AF-A0A953WTV2-F1
#
_cell.length_a   1.000
_cell.length_b   1.000
_cell.length_c   1.000
_cell.angle_alpha   90.00
_cell.angle_beta   90.00
_cell.angle_gamma   90.00
#
_symmetry.space_group_name_H-M   'P 1'
#
loop_
_entity.id
_entity.type
_entity.pdbx_description
1 polymer ?
#
loop_
_entity_poly.entity_id
_entity_poly.type
_entity_poly.pdbx_seq_one_letter_code
_entity_poly.pdbx_strand_id
1 'polypeptide(L)'
;MSSHLVDRIARMLKDGVAGFMDGLEDGDPVPAGNPALTLIEEMRNALSSLAAERHLAGKRLNALDAQLADIGGKAELAVGADRDDLARAVLGQRHALAEERAGLEASLRKIDAESGRLSQLIEQMKHEAGLGGSLTAAEEAAFRDLQRLAAGRTEQKQGD
;
A
#
# COMPACT_ATOMS: atom_id res chain seq x y z
N MET A 1 -3.60 -8.81 10.77
CA MET A 1 -4.14 -10.15 10.44
C MET A 1 -4.16 -10.41 8.92
N SER A 2 -3.55 -9.55 8.09
CA SER A 2 -3.50 -9.63 6.62
C SER A 2 -2.40 -10.54 6.03
N SER A 3 -1.35 -10.90 6.80
CA SER A 3 -0.20 -11.69 6.29
C SER A 3 -0.62 -13.05 5.70
N HIS A 4 -1.63 -13.71 6.29
CA HIS A 4 -2.07 -15.03 5.81
C HIS A 4 -2.74 -14.99 4.44
N LEU A 5 -3.30 -13.85 4.03
CA LEU A 5 -3.91 -13.70 2.72
C LEU A 5 -2.85 -13.62 1.63
N VAL A 6 -1.80 -12.81 1.85
CA VAL A 6 -0.66 -12.68 0.92
C VAL A 6 0.10 -14.00 0.80
N ASP A 7 0.38 -14.67 1.92
CA ASP A 7 1.04 -15.99 1.89
C ASP A 7 0.18 -17.07 1.21
N ARG A 8 -1.16 -16.99 1.36
CA ARG A 8 -2.09 -17.91 0.69
C ARG A 8 -2.20 -17.64 -0.80
N ILE A 9 -2.24 -16.38 -1.21
CA ILE A 9 -2.24 -15.97 -2.63
C ILE A 9 -0.91 -16.37 -3.27
N ALA A 10 0.23 -16.12 -2.60
CA ALA A 10 1.55 -16.53 -3.08
C ALA A 10 1.69 -18.05 -3.21
N ARG A 11 1.07 -18.83 -2.31
CA ARG A 11 1.05 -20.29 -2.40
C ARG A 11 0.15 -20.79 -3.53
N MET A 12 -1.07 -20.25 -3.66
CA MET A 12 -1.97 -20.55 -4.78
C MET A 12 -1.34 -20.18 -6.13
N LEU A 13 -0.53 -19.12 -6.17
CA LEU A 13 0.31 -18.75 -7.31
C LEU A 13 1.26 -19.87 -7.70
N LYS A 14 2.08 -20.30 -6.72
CA LYS A 14 3.14 -21.27 -6.94
C LYS A 14 2.56 -22.60 -7.41
N ASP A 15 1.42 -22.99 -6.84
CA ASP A 15 0.72 -24.22 -7.18
C ASP A 15 -0.02 -24.10 -8.53
N GLY A 16 -0.60 -22.93 -8.84
CA GLY A 16 -1.35 -22.68 -10.07
C GLY A 16 -0.48 -22.49 -11.32
N VAL A 17 0.67 -21.81 -11.19
CA VAL A 17 1.66 -21.67 -12.29
C VAL A 17 2.34 -22.99 -12.60
N ALA A 18 2.70 -23.78 -11.57
CA ALA A 18 3.26 -25.10 -11.76
C ALA A 18 2.27 -26.03 -12.48
N GLY A 19 1.00 -26.05 -12.06
CA GLY A 19 -0.03 -26.85 -12.72
C GLY A 19 -0.37 -26.39 -14.15
N PHE A 20 -0.24 -25.09 -14.45
CA PHE A 20 -0.39 -24.57 -15.81
C PHE A 20 0.78 -24.95 -16.73
N MET A 21 2.02 -24.94 -16.21
CA MET A 21 3.19 -25.39 -16.97
C MET A 21 3.16 -26.91 -17.21
N ASP A 22 2.78 -27.70 -16.22
CA ASP A 22 2.63 -29.17 -16.32
C ASP A 22 1.58 -29.55 -17.39
N GLY A 23 0.42 -28.87 -17.39
CA GLY A 23 -0.62 -29.07 -18.41
C GLY A 23 -0.20 -28.64 -19.83
N LEU A 24 0.73 -27.68 -19.97
CA LEU A 24 1.31 -27.31 -21.26
C LEU A 24 2.31 -28.37 -21.77
N GLU A 25 3.05 -29.04 -20.88
CA GLU A 25 3.94 -30.16 -21.24
C GLU A 25 3.14 -31.42 -21.61
N ASP A 26 1.99 -31.66 -20.97
CA ASP A 26 1.12 -32.81 -21.23
C ASP A 26 0.17 -32.62 -22.44
N GLY A 27 0.17 -31.44 -23.07
CA GLY A 27 -0.67 -31.14 -24.24
C GLY A 27 -2.16 -30.99 -23.90
N ASP A 28 -2.50 -30.71 -22.64
CA ASP A 28 -3.86 -30.43 -22.20
C ASP A 28 -4.35 -29.08 -22.77
N PRO A 29 -5.66 -28.96 -23.09
CA PRO A 29 -6.22 -27.70 -23.55
C PRO A 29 -6.12 -26.65 -22.44
N VAL A 30 -5.44 -25.54 -22.75
CA VAL A 30 -5.35 -24.36 -21.87
C VAL A 30 -6.75 -23.96 -21.40
N PRO A 31 -7.03 -23.91 -20.08
CA PRO A 31 -8.36 -23.58 -19.58
C PRO A 31 -8.80 -22.21 -20.09
N ALA A 32 -10.10 -22.09 -20.44
CA ALA A 32 -10.68 -20.87 -20.98
C ALA A 32 -10.68 -19.75 -19.93
N GLY A 33 -9.67 -18.87 -20.03
CA GLY A 33 -9.39 -17.79 -19.09
C GLY A 33 -7.99 -17.98 -18.52
N ASN A 34 -7.07 -17.04 -18.77
CA ASN A 34 -5.71 -17.13 -18.27
C ASN A 34 -5.73 -16.98 -16.73
N PRO A 35 -5.53 -18.07 -15.95
CA PRO A 35 -5.67 -18.03 -14.49
C PRO A 35 -4.65 -17.08 -13.85
N ALA A 36 -3.50 -16.86 -14.51
CA ALA A 36 -2.50 -15.89 -14.06
C ALA A 36 -3.01 -14.44 -14.15
N LEU A 37 -3.81 -14.10 -15.16
CA LEU A 37 -4.38 -12.75 -15.29
C LEU A 37 -5.36 -12.44 -14.15
N THR A 38 -6.24 -13.38 -13.79
CA THR A 38 -7.17 -13.21 -12.67
C THR A 38 -6.42 -13.08 -11.33
N LEU A 39 -5.35 -13.86 -11.12
CA LEU A 39 -4.51 -13.73 -9.92
C LEU A 39 -3.78 -12.38 -9.87
N ILE A 40 -3.26 -11.90 -11.01
CA ILE A 40 -2.68 -10.56 -11.11
C ILE A 40 -3.71 -9.47 -10.75
N GLU A 41 -4.96 -9.60 -11.21
CA GLU A 41 -6.03 -8.65 -10.89
C GLU A 41 -6.39 -8.65 -9.40
N GLU A 42 -6.52 -9.82 -8.78
CA GLU A 42 -6.75 -9.94 -7.32
C GLU A 42 -5.63 -9.27 -6.52
N MET A 43 -4.37 -9.47 -6.92
CA MET A 43 -3.22 -8.85 -6.26
C MET A 43 -3.18 -7.33 -6.47
N ARG A 44 -3.61 -6.83 -7.65
CA ARG A 44 -3.77 -5.39 -7.90
C ARG A 44 -4.87 -4.78 -7.04
N ASN A 45 -5.98 -5.49 -6.85
CA ASN A 45 -7.07 -5.05 -5.96
C ASN A 45 -6.58 -4.98 -4.51
N ALA A 46 -5.83 -5.99 -4.05
CA ALA A 46 -5.20 -5.98 -2.73
C ALA A 46 -4.23 -4.79 -2.56
N LEU A 47 -3.39 -4.50 -3.57
CA LEU A 47 -2.52 -3.32 -3.58
C LEU A 47 -3.31 -2.01 -3.50
N SER A 48 -4.43 -1.90 -4.20
CA SER A 48 -5.31 -0.73 -4.15
C SER A 48 -5.88 -0.51 -2.75
N SER A 49 -6.34 -1.59 -2.08
CA SER A 49 -6.78 -1.54 -0.68
C SER A 49 -5.67 -1.06 0.25
N LEU A 50 -4.48 -1.65 0.15
CA LEU A 50 -3.32 -1.26 0.95
C LEU A 50 -2.90 0.20 0.71
N ALA A 51 -3.00 0.68 -0.53
CA ALA A 51 -2.73 2.09 -0.86
C ALA A 51 -3.75 3.04 -0.20
N ALA A 52 -5.03 2.66 -0.18
CA ALA A 52 -6.06 3.43 0.52
C ALA A 52 -5.85 3.44 2.05
N GLU A 53 -5.53 2.28 2.62
CA GLU A 53 -5.19 2.14 4.05
C GLU A 53 -3.97 2.98 4.42
N ARG A 54 -2.91 2.92 3.60
CA ARG A 54 -1.70 3.74 3.75
C ARG A 54 -2.03 5.23 3.73
N HIS A 55 -2.86 5.67 2.80
CA HIS A 55 -3.27 7.08 2.69
C HIS A 55 -4.03 7.55 3.94
N LEU A 56 -4.96 6.72 4.43
CA LEU A 56 -5.71 7.03 5.65
C LEU A 56 -4.80 7.08 6.88
N ALA A 57 -3.90 6.10 7.02
CA ALA A 57 -2.90 6.07 8.09
C ALA A 57 -1.96 7.28 8.02
N GLY A 58 -1.51 7.67 6.82
CA GLY A 58 -0.70 8.88 6.61
C GLY A 58 -1.42 10.17 7.02
N LYS A 59 -2.71 10.30 6.68
CA LYS A 59 -3.53 11.45 7.14
C LYS A 59 -3.63 11.50 8.66
N ARG A 60 -3.83 10.36 9.32
CA ARG A 60 -3.89 10.27 10.77
C ARG A 60 -2.55 10.60 11.42
N LEU A 61 -1.43 10.17 10.81
CA LEU A 61 -0.09 10.52 11.26
C LEU A 61 0.13 12.03 11.23
N ASN A 62 -0.22 12.70 10.12
CA ASN A 62 -0.13 14.15 10.02
C ASN A 62 -0.98 14.88 11.06
N ALA A 63 -2.18 14.36 11.37
CA ALA A 63 -3.03 14.92 12.41
C ALA A 63 -2.44 14.74 13.82
N LEU A 64 -1.76 13.62 14.09
CA LEU A 64 -1.03 13.39 15.36
C LEU A 64 0.20 14.30 15.46
N ASP A 65 0.94 14.50 14.37
CA ASP A 65 2.08 15.42 14.33
C ASP A 65 1.66 16.86 14.64
N ALA A 66 0.54 17.31 14.07
CA ALA A 66 -0.03 18.62 14.39
C ALA A 66 -0.43 18.74 15.87
N GLN A 67 -1.05 17.70 16.44
CA GLN A 67 -1.42 17.69 17.86
C GLN A 67 -0.20 17.68 18.78
N LEU A 68 0.84 16.92 18.43
CA LEU A 68 2.10 16.89 19.18
C LEU A 68 2.81 18.24 19.17
N ALA A 69 2.78 18.96 18.04
CA ALA A 69 3.32 20.31 17.94
C ALA A 69 2.55 21.30 18.83
N ASP A 70 1.22 21.27 18.80
CA ASP A 70 0.36 22.12 19.63
C ASP A 70 0.55 21.85 21.14
N ILE A 71 0.58 20.58 21.54
CA ILE A 71 0.87 20.17 22.92
C ILE A 71 2.30 20.52 23.33
N GLY A 72 3.27 20.46 22.40
CA GLY A 72 4.64 20.92 22.61
C GLY A 72 4.68 22.39 23.03
N GLY A 73 4.01 23.27 22.27
CA GLY A 73 3.91 24.69 22.60
C GLY A 73 3.20 24.94 23.94
N LYS A 74 2.14 24.17 24.26
CA LYS A 74 1.46 24.25 25.56
C LYS A 74 2.36 23.83 26.72
N ALA A 75 3.21 22.82 26.53
CA ALA A 75 4.15 22.38 27.56
C ALA A 75 5.18 23.47 27.85
N GLU A 76 5.73 24.09 26.81
CA GLU A 76 6.70 25.20 26.94
C GLU A 76 6.09 26.41 27.66
N LEU A 77 4.84 26.77 27.32
CA LEU A 77 4.11 27.83 28.01
C LEU A 77 3.85 27.52 29.49
N ALA A 78 3.50 26.27 29.82
CA ALA A 78 3.26 25.86 31.20
C ALA A 78 4.54 25.91 32.05
N VAL A 79 5.67 25.47 31.49
CA VAL A 79 6.99 25.56 32.13
C VAL A 79 7.40 27.03 32.31
N GLY A 80 7.25 27.87 31.28
CA GLY A 80 7.57 29.30 31.36
C GLY A 80 6.70 30.10 32.34
N ALA A 81 5.55 29.55 32.75
CA ALA A 81 4.66 30.14 33.73
C ALA A 81 4.80 29.53 35.14
N ASP A 82 5.83 28.71 35.40
CA ASP A 82 6.05 28.00 36.66
C ASP A 82 4.85 27.15 37.12
N ARG A 83 4.07 26.63 36.16
CA ARG A 83 2.92 25.75 36.41
C ARG A 83 3.30 24.29 36.19
N ASP A 84 4.11 23.78 37.11
CA ASP A 84 4.67 22.42 37.06
C ASP A 84 3.60 21.31 36.99
N ASP A 85 2.46 21.51 37.64
CA ASP A 85 1.31 20.61 37.60
C ASP A 85 0.73 20.49 36.18
N LEU A 86 0.55 21.64 35.52
CA LEU A 86 0.09 21.73 34.15
C LEU A 86 1.14 21.18 33.19
N ALA A 87 2.41 21.50 33.39
CA ALA A 87 3.51 21.01 32.58
C ALA A 87 3.58 19.46 32.61
N ARG A 88 3.46 18.85 33.80
CA ARG A 88 3.43 17.38 33.94
C ARG A 88 2.22 16.77 33.23
N ALA A 89 1.04 17.36 33.38
CA ALA A 89 -0.16 16.88 32.71
C ALA A 89 -0.02 16.91 31.17
N VAL A 90 0.48 18.02 30.63
CA VAL A 90 0.68 18.20 29.19
C VAL A 90 1.77 17.27 28.66
N LEU A 91 2.87 17.06 29.40
CA LEU A 91 3.91 16.09 29.03
C LEU A 91 3.39 14.65 29.00
N GLY A 92 2.50 14.29 29.93
CA GLY A 92 1.82 12.98 29.90
C GLY A 92 0.96 12.79 28.66
N GLN A 93 0.20 13.82 28.26
CA GLN A 93 -0.57 13.79 27.01
C GLN A 93 0.34 13.69 25.78
N ARG A 94 1.46 14.43 25.78
CA ARG A 94 2.46 14.35 24.70
C ARG A 94 3.03 12.95 24.55
N HIS A 95 3.31 12.28 25.67
CA HIS A 95 3.81 10.91 25.66
C HIS A 95 2.79 9.94 25.04
N ALA A 96 1.53 10.01 25.47
CA ALA A 96 0.47 9.14 24.93
C ALA A 96 0.29 9.32 23.41
N LEU A 97 0.30 10.57 22.93
CA LEU A 97 0.23 10.86 21.49
C LEU A 97 1.46 10.38 20.73
N ALA A 98 2.65 10.46 21.33
CA ALA A 98 3.89 9.97 20.73
C ALA A 98 3.90 8.44 20.61
N GLU A 99 3.33 7.72 21.59
CA GLU A 99 3.16 6.26 21.51
C GLU A 99 2.17 5.87 20.41
N GLU A 100 1.03 6.57 20.30
CA GLU A 100 0.08 6.34 19.21
C GLU A 100 0.73 6.57 17.84
N ARG A 101 1.48 7.67 17.70
CA ARG A 101 2.25 8.00 16.49
C ARG A 101 3.23 6.88 16.14
N ALA A 102 4.02 6.40 17.10
CA ALA A 102 4.97 5.33 16.88
C ALA A 102 4.29 4.02 16.45
N GLY A 103 3.14 3.68 17.03
CA GLY A 103 2.33 2.53 16.62
C GLY A 103 1.80 2.65 15.18
N LEU A 104 1.39 3.85 14.79
CA LEU A 104 0.91 4.13 13.44
C LEU A 104 2.05 4.09 12.40
N GLU A 105 3.23 4.63 12.72
CA GLU A 105 4.43 4.50 11.87
C GLU A 105 4.85 3.04 11.68
N ALA A 106 4.80 2.23 12.74
CA ALA A 106 5.08 0.80 12.64
C ALA A 106 4.05 0.09 11.73
N SER A 107 2.79 0.53 11.77
CA SER A 107 1.74 0.00 10.89
C SER A 107 1.94 0.41 9.43
N LEU A 108 2.32 1.67 9.17
CA LEU A 108 2.68 2.14 7.83
C LEU A 108 3.84 1.35 7.23
N ARG A 109 4.91 1.10 8.01
CA ARG A 109 6.04 0.27 7.56
C ARG A 109 5.63 -1.14 7.18
N LYS A 110 4.66 -1.73 7.90
CA LYS A 110 4.11 -3.05 7.55
C LYS A 110 3.34 -2.99 6.23
N ILE A 111 2.49 -1.98 6.04
CA ILE A 111 1.74 -1.79 4.79
C ILE A 111 2.69 -1.58 3.61
N ASP A 112 3.74 -0.77 3.77
CA ASP A 112 4.74 -0.56 2.72
C ASP A 112 5.49 -1.86 2.38
N ALA A 113 5.87 -2.66 3.40
CA ALA A 113 6.51 -3.95 3.19
C ALA A 113 5.58 -4.97 2.50
N GLU A 114 4.31 -5.04 2.90
CA GLU A 114 3.31 -5.91 2.26
C GLU A 114 3.05 -5.49 0.80
N SER A 115 2.93 -4.19 0.55
CA SER A 115 2.75 -3.63 -0.80
C SER A 115 3.95 -3.92 -1.71
N GLY A 116 5.18 -3.83 -1.17
CA GLY A 116 6.40 -4.17 -1.89
C GLY A 116 6.43 -5.64 -2.30
N ARG A 117 6.07 -6.55 -1.40
CA ARG A 117 5.99 -8.00 -1.69
C ARG A 117 4.96 -8.33 -2.78
N LEU A 118 3.76 -7.78 -2.67
CA LEU A 118 2.70 -8.00 -3.67
C LEU A 118 3.12 -7.47 -5.05
N SER A 119 3.79 -6.31 -5.10
CA SER A 119 4.28 -5.73 -6.35
C SER A 119 5.34 -6.62 -7.00
N GLN A 120 6.28 -7.17 -6.22
CA GLN A 120 7.29 -8.13 -6.71
C GLN A 120 6.65 -9.41 -7.25
N LEU A 121 5.68 -9.97 -6.54
CA LEU A 121 4.97 -11.18 -6.96
C LEU A 121 4.17 -10.96 -8.26
N ILE A 122 3.52 -9.80 -8.42
CA ILE A 122 2.85 -9.43 -9.67
C ILE A 122 3.85 -9.41 -10.82
N GLU A 123 5.03 -8.83 -10.62
CA GLU A 123 6.03 -8.72 -11.68
C GLU A 123 6.63 -10.08 -12.05
N GLN A 124 6.90 -10.93 -11.05
CA GLN A 124 7.31 -12.32 -11.26
C GLN A 124 6.26 -13.09 -12.06
N MET A 125 4.98 -12.98 -11.71
CA MET A 125 3.91 -13.64 -12.45
C MET A 125 3.77 -13.18 -13.88
N LYS A 126 3.88 -11.87 -14.14
CA LYS A 126 3.84 -11.38 -15.53
C LYS A 126 4.96 -12.02 -16.34
N HIS A 127 6.14 -12.11 -15.76
CA HIS A 127 7.29 -12.72 -16.41
C HIS A 127 7.06 -14.22 -16.66
N GLU A 128 6.59 -14.98 -15.66
CA GLU A 128 6.33 -16.42 -15.75
C GLU A 128 5.17 -16.77 -16.70
N ALA A 129 4.11 -15.97 -16.71
CA ALA A 129 2.95 -16.17 -17.58
C ALA A 129 3.21 -15.76 -19.05
N GLY A 130 4.45 -15.41 -19.41
CA GLY A 130 4.80 -14.93 -20.75
C GLY A 130 4.21 -13.56 -21.09
N LEU A 131 3.60 -12.88 -20.13
CA LEU A 131 3.15 -11.48 -20.22
C LEU A 131 4.33 -10.49 -20.13
N GLY A 132 5.57 -11.01 -19.98
CA GLY A 132 6.82 -10.26 -19.92
C GLY A 132 7.44 -9.93 -21.29
N GLY A 133 6.78 -10.26 -22.41
CA GLY A 133 7.23 -9.92 -23.76
C GLY A 133 6.29 -8.92 -24.42
N SER A 134 6.71 -7.64 -24.49
CA SER A 134 5.99 -6.47 -25.01
C SER A 134 4.50 -6.43 -24.68
N LEU A 135 4.09 -5.46 -23.84
CA LEU A 135 2.70 -5.00 -23.84
C LEU A 135 2.25 -4.92 -25.29
N THR A 136 1.11 -5.56 -25.63
CA THR A 136 0.53 -5.28 -26.93
C THR A 136 0.38 -3.75 -27.02
N ALA A 137 0.61 -3.15 -28.19
CA ALA A 137 0.59 -1.68 -28.29
C ALA A 137 -0.70 -1.06 -27.71
N ALA A 138 -1.79 -1.83 -27.69
CA ALA A 138 -3.06 -1.52 -27.04
C ALA A 138 -2.98 -1.47 -25.50
N GLU A 139 -2.31 -2.43 -24.86
CA GLU A 139 -2.15 -2.45 -23.40
C GLU A 139 -1.16 -1.37 -22.93
N GLU A 140 -0.14 -1.07 -23.72
CA GLU A 140 0.80 0.03 -23.43
C GLU A 140 0.15 1.41 -23.60
N ALA A 141 -0.82 1.53 -24.51
CA ALA A 141 -1.67 2.72 -24.63
C ALA A 141 -2.64 2.83 -23.45
N ALA A 142 -3.32 1.74 -23.08
CA ALA A 142 -4.25 1.72 -21.96
C ALA A 142 -3.58 2.02 -20.61
N PHE A 143 -2.37 1.49 -20.40
CA PHE A 143 -1.59 1.76 -19.19
C PHE A 143 -1.09 3.22 -19.14
N ARG A 144 -0.71 3.78 -20.28
CA ARG A 144 -0.37 5.22 -20.39
C ARG A 144 -1.57 6.12 -20.15
N ASP A 145 -2.75 5.77 -20.65
CA ASP A 145 -3.98 6.52 -20.39
C ASP A 145 -4.41 6.44 -18.93
N LEU A 146 -4.27 5.28 -18.29
CA LEU A 146 -4.49 5.14 -16.84
C LEU A 146 -3.48 5.94 -16.02
N GLN A 147 -2.19 5.95 -16.41
CA GLN A 147 -1.19 6.80 -15.78
C GLN A 147 -1.47 8.29 -16.01
N ARG A 148 -1.97 8.68 -17.19
CA ARG A 148 -2.43 10.04 -17.49
C ARG A 148 -3.67 10.42 -16.70
N LEU A 149 -4.58 9.50 -16.41
CA LEU A 149 -5.74 9.77 -15.56
C LEU A 149 -5.35 9.86 -14.08
N ALA A 150 -4.35 9.08 -13.67
CA ALA A 150 -3.78 9.15 -12.32
C ALA A 150 -2.95 10.43 -12.11
N ALA A 151 -2.18 10.86 -13.11
CA ALA A 151 -1.38 12.09 -13.08
C ALA A 151 -2.23 13.35 -13.37
N GLY A 152 -3.17 13.26 -14.32
CA GLY A 152 -4.02 14.34 -14.81
C GLY A 152 -5.13 14.76 -13.86
N ARG A 153 -5.31 14.08 -12.72
CA ARG A 153 -6.14 14.62 -11.63
C ARG A 153 -5.42 15.70 -10.81
N THR A 154 -4.18 16.05 -11.18
CA THR A 154 -3.45 17.20 -10.61
C THR A 154 -3.36 18.43 -11.53
N GLU A 155 -3.91 18.40 -12.74
CA GLU A 155 -3.92 19.56 -13.65
C GLU A 155 -5.34 19.96 -14.13
N GLN A 156 -6.29 20.01 -13.20
CA GLN A 156 -7.50 20.82 -13.37
C GLN A 156 -7.53 21.96 -12.34
N LYS A 157 -6.44 22.72 -12.29
CA LYS A 157 -6.40 24.11 -11.83
C LYS A 157 -5.29 24.85 -12.58
N GLN A 158 -5.59 25.36 -13.77
CA GLN A 158 -5.17 26.70 -14.21
C GLN A 158 -5.80 27.08 -15.56
N GLY A 159 -6.50 28.22 -15.59
CA GLY A 159 -7.13 28.88 -16.73
C GLY A 159 -8.63 28.54 -16.85
N ASP A 160 -9.59 29.39 -16.48
CA ASP A 160 -9.65 30.85 -16.34
C ASP A 160 -10.53 31.20 -15.11
#